data_AF-A0A0F4L7J6-F1
#
_entry.id   AF-A0A0F4L7J6-F1
#
_cell.length_a   1.000
_cell.length_b   1.000
_cell.length_c   1.000
_cell.angle_alpha   90.00
_cell.angle_beta   90.00
_cell.angle_gamma   90.00
#
_symmetry.space_group_name_H-M   'P 1'
#
loop_
_entity.id
_entity.type
_entity.pdbx_description
1 polymer ?
#
loop_
_entity_poly.entity_id
_entity_poly.type
_entity_poly.pdbx_seq_one_letter_code
_entity_poly.pdbx_strand_id
1 'polypeptide(L)'
;MSATIVKLLKSKNISVAKVAEASNVPLSTLRNSIVKPIETWSIRVLNAFAIALKEKPGDLLNMLETQPYILDINDETQTIQGVFIANKEIYQQIRTVVEVNHLEGWNPTESDIQELLDEAIQPDPVVAERFEEIWGKDNE
;
A
#
# COMPACT_ATOMS: atom_id res chain seq x y z
N MET A 1 -10.94 11.30 -4.45
CA MET A 1 -10.89 12.02 -5.74
C MET A 1 -9.82 11.36 -6.59
N SER A 2 -10.15 10.69 -7.70
CA SER A 2 -9.13 10.16 -8.62
C SER A 2 -8.27 11.32 -9.14
N ALA A 3 -6.96 11.24 -8.90
CA ALA A 3 -6.01 12.18 -9.46
C ALA A 3 -5.77 11.78 -10.92
N THR A 4 -6.02 12.67 -11.86
CA THR A 4 -5.61 12.42 -13.25
C THR A 4 -4.09 12.60 -13.34
N ILE A 5 -3.39 11.77 -14.12
CA ILE A 5 -1.94 11.93 -14.36
C ILE A 5 -1.56 13.36 -14.76
N VAL A 6 -2.42 14.03 -15.53
CA VAL A 6 -2.24 15.42 -15.95
C VAL A 6 -2.21 16.38 -14.76
N LYS A 7 -3.06 16.17 -13.74
CA LYS A 7 -3.08 17.00 -12.53
C LYS A 7 -1.80 16.80 -11.71
N LEU A 8 -1.34 15.55 -11.57
CA LEU A 8 -0.10 15.22 -10.87
C LEU A 8 1.15 15.81 -11.57
N LEU A 9 1.20 15.72 -12.89
CA LEU A 9 2.29 16.32 -13.67
C LEU A 9 2.30 17.85 -13.54
N LYS A 10 1.11 18.49 -13.57
CA LYS A 10 0.98 19.94 -13.38
C LYS A 10 1.43 20.38 -11.98
N SER A 11 1.06 19.66 -10.93
CA SER A 11 1.46 20.03 -9.56
C SER A 11 2.96 19.96 -9.34
N LYS A 12 3.67 19.02 -9.99
CA LYS A 12 5.13 18.91 -9.94
C LYS A 12 5.86 19.70 -11.06
N ASN A 13 5.14 20.48 -11.87
CA ASN A 13 5.68 21.23 -13.01
C ASN A 13 6.50 20.35 -14.00
N ILE A 14 5.99 19.16 -14.30
CA ILE A 14 6.61 18.19 -15.21
C ILE A 14 5.82 18.16 -16.52
N SER A 15 6.52 18.30 -17.64
CA SER A 15 5.93 18.12 -18.97
C SER A 15 6.03 16.67 -19.42
N VAL A 16 5.11 16.23 -20.29
CA VAL A 16 5.17 14.88 -20.90
C VAL A 16 6.44 14.69 -21.75
N ALA A 17 7.00 15.78 -22.30
CA ALA A 17 8.28 15.75 -22.99
C ALA A 17 9.42 15.37 -22.04
N LYS A 18 9.44 15.94 -20.84
CA LYS A 18 10.41 15.58 -19.78
C LYS A 18 10.25 14.14 -19.32
N VAL A 19 9.01 13.61 -19.30
CA VAL A 19 8.76 12.18 -19.04
C VAL A 19 9.38 11.31 -20.15
N ALA A 20 9.21 11.69 -21.42
CA ALA A 20 9.77 10.96 -22.56
C ALA A 20 11.31 10.90 -22.49
N GLU A 21 11.95 12.03 -22.19
CA GLU A 21 13.41 12.14 -22.02
C GLU A 21 13.92 11.25 -20.89
N ALA A 22 13.26 11.28 -19.73
CA ALA A 22 13.70 10.54 -18.55
C ALA A 22 13.51 9.01 -18.67
N SER A 23 12.56 8.56 -19.49
CA SER A 23 12.15 7.14 -19.56
C SER A 23 12.52 6.43 -20.86
N ASN A 24 13.02 7.17 -21.85
CA ASN A 24 13.24 6.66 -23.20
C ASN A 24 11.98 6.02 -23.83
N VAL A 25 10.80 6.55 -23.46
CA VAL A 25 9.50 6.18 -24.06
C VAL A 25 9.10 7.27 -25.06
N PRO A 26 8.70 6.91 -26.29
CA PRO A 26 8.34 7.91 -27.29
C PRO A 26 7.23 8.84 -26.81
N LEU A 27 7.41 10.15 -27.04
CA LEU A 27 6.44 11.19 -26.66
C LEU A 27 5.03 10.92 -27.22
N SER A 28 4.95 10.40 -28.45
CA SER A 28 3.67 10.01 -29.07
C SER A 28 2.96 8.90 -28.28
N THR A 29 3.71 7.93 -27.76
CA THR A 29 3.17 6.84 -26.94
C THR A 29 2.60 7.37 -25.62
N LEU A 30 3.35 8.25 -24.95
CA LEU A 30 2.91 8.87 -23.70
C LEU A 30 1.67 9.74 -23.89
N ARG A 31 1.64 10.59 -24.92
CA ARG A 31 0.49 11.45 -25.24
C ARG A 31 -0.77 10.63 -25.55
N ASN A 32 -0.63 9.56 -26.33
CA ASN A 32 -1.75 8.69 -26.67
C ASN A 32 -2.27 7.91 -25.46
N SER A 33 -1.43 7.67 -24.45
CA SER A 33 -1.83 6.95 -23.24
C SER A 33 -2.56 7.85 -22.25
N ILE A 34 -2.13 9.11 -22.06
CA ILE A 34 -2.72 10.07 -21.10
C ILE A 34 -4.23 10.28 -21.29
N VAL A 35 -4.73 10.14 -22.51
CA VAL A 35 -6.15 10.32 -22.84
C VAL A 35 -6.98 9.03 -22.70
N LYS A 36 -6.34 7.90 -22.36
CA LYS A 36 -6.99 6.60 -22.18
C LYS A 36 -7.09 6.23 -20.71
N PRO A 37 -8.04 5.35 -20.32
CA PRO A 37 -8.12 4.82 -18.97
C PRO A 37 -6.81 4.15 -18.54
N ILE A 38 -6.46 4.26 -17.25
CA ILE A 38 -5.18 3.77 -16.69
C ILE A 38 -5.03 2.27 -16.86
N GLU A 39 -6.14 1.54 -16.84
CA GLU A 39 -6.25 0.09 -17.02
C GLU A 39 -5.80 -0.37 -18.42
N THR A 40 -5.75 0.56 -19.38
CA THR A 40 -5.29 0.29 -20.75
C THR A 40 -3.80 0.58 -20.95
N TRP A 41 -3.12 1.12 -19.94
CA TRP A 41 -1.71 1.49 -20.07
C TRP A 41 -0.83 0.27 -19.97
N SER A 42 0.18 0.20 -20.84
CA SER A 42 1.26 -0.77 -20.64
C SER A 42 2.06 -0.43 -19.38
N ILE A 43 2.63 -1.45 -18.72
CA ILE A 43 3.55 -1.29 -17.58
C ILE A 43 4.70 -0.31 -17.92
N ARG A 44 5.20 -0.35 -19.16
CA ARG A 44 6.24 0.58 -19.64
C ARG A 44 5.82 2.04 -19.53
N VAL A 45 4.56 2.36 -19.84
CA VAL A 45 4.01 3.72 -19.74
C VAL A 45 3.84 4.13 -18.28
N LEU A 46 3.28 3.25 -17.43
CA LEU A 46 3.18 3.50 -15.99
C LEU A 46 4.55 3.80 -15.37
N ASN A 47 5.55 2.95 -15.65
CA ASN A 47 6.91 3.13 -15.17
C ASN A 47 7.53 4.44 -15.64
N ALA A 48 7.28 4.86 -16.88
CA ALA A 48 7.79 6.12 -17.40
C ALA A 48 7.29 7.33 -16.57
N PHE A 49 6.00 7.36 -16.27
CA PHE A 49 5.43 8.43 -15.45
C PHE A 49 5.91 8.35 -14.00
N ALA A 50 6.00 7.15 -13.42
CA ALA A 50 6.50 6.92 -12.06
C ALA A 50 7.94 7.45 -11.89
N ILE A 51 8.84 7.11 -12.83
CA ILE A 51 10.22 7.61 -12.87
C ILE A 51 10.26 9.13 -12.84
N ALA A 52 9.49 9.78 -13.73
CA ALA A 52 9.50 11.24 -13.83
C ALA A 52 8.93 11.92 -12.58
N LEU A 53 7.90 11.34 -11.97
CA LEU A 53 7.26 11.83 -10.75
C LEU A 53 8.04 11.49 -9.47
N LYS A 54 9.08 10.64 -9.58
CA LYS A 54 9.83 10.07 -8.46
C LYS A 54 8.95 9.27 -7.49
N GLU A 55 7.99 8.52 -8.04
CA GLU A 55 7.08 7.64 -7.31
C GLU A 55 7.40 6.17 -7.63
N LYS A 56 7.00 5.24 -6.76
CA LYS A 56 6.98 3.82 -7.15
C LYS A 56 5.82 3.59 -8.13
N PRO A 57 5.95 2.71 -9.13
CA PRO A 57 4.86 2.43 -10.07
C PRO A 57 3.57 1.98 -9.41
N GLY A 58 3.65 1.16 -8.35
CA GLY A 58 2.48 0.72 -7.57
C GLY A 58 1.81 1.88 -6.84
N ASP A 59 2.57 2.74 -6.17
CA ASP A 59 2.02 3.92 -5.49
C ASP A 59 1.35 4.88 -6.49
N LEU A 60 1.99 5.09 -7.65
CA LEU A 60 1.39 5.88 -8.72
C LEU A 60 0.09 5.25 -9.25
N LEU A 61 0.06 3.92 -9.43
CA LEU A 61 -1.14 3.22 -9.85
C LEU A 61 -2.27 3.45 -8.83
N ASN A 62 -1.99 3.27 -7.54
CA ASN A 62 -2.96 3.50 -6.46
C ASN A 62 -3.49 4.94 -6.41
N MET A 63 -2.67 5.94 -6.77
CA MET A 63 -3.11 7.35 -6.85
C MET A 63 -4.02 7.63 -8.06
N LEU A 64 -3.81 6.90 -9.17
CA LEU A 64 -4.51 7.10 -10.44
C LEU A 64 -5.78 6.25 -10.55
N GLU A 65 -5.73 5.03 -10.01
CA GLU A 65 -6.85 4.11 -10.00
C GLU A 65 -8.02 4.67 -9.21
N THR A 66 -9.20 4.33 -9.70
CA THR A 66 -10.46 4.77 -9.13
C THR A 66 -10.98 3.81 -8.07
N GLN A 67 -10.39 2.61 -7.97
CA GLN A 67 -10.64 1.67 -6.89
C GLN A 67 -9.69 2.01 -5.74
N PRO A 68 -10.19 2.62 -4.66
CA PRO A 68 -9.38 2.74 -3.46
C PRO A 68 -9.10 1.35 -2.92
N TYR A 69 -7.93 1.17 -2.30
CA TYR A 69 -7.71 0.04 -1.41
C TYR A 69 -8.87 -0.02 -0.39
N ILE A 70 -9.37 -1.23 -0.16
CA ILE A 70 -10.42 -1.50 0.84
C ILE A 70 -9.79 -2.40 1.88
N LEU A 71 -9.77 -1.94 3.13
CA LEU A 71 -9.48 -2.79 4.27
C LEU A 71 -10.72 -3.68 4.51
N ASP A 72 -10.61 -4.97 4.21
CA ASP A 72 -11.69 -5.93 4.43
C ASP A 72 -11.62 -6.51 5.86
N ILE A 73 -12.63 -6.21 6.67
CA ILE A 73 -12.80 -6.74 8.02
C ILE A 73 -14.23 -7.24 8.15
N ASN A 74 -14.39 -8.50 8.54
CA ASN A 74 -15.68 -9.11 8.81
C ASN A 74 -15.72 -9.65 10.25
N ASP A 75 -16.46 -8.94 11.09
CA ASP A 75 -16.62 -9.29 12.51
C ASP A 75 -17.51 -10.52 12.73
N GLU A 76 -18.38 -10.88 11.78
CA GLU A 76 -19.22 -12.09 11.88
C GLU A 76 -18.39 -13.36 11.69
N THR A 77 -17.46 -13.33 10.75
CA THR A 77 -16.56 -14.46 10.44
C THR A 77 -15.21 -14.36 11.11
N GLN A 78 -14.91 -13.28 11.84
CA GLN A 78 -13.59 -12.99 12.42
C GLN A 78 -12.47 -13.07 11.37
N THR A 79 -12.67 -12.40 10.23
CA THR A 79 -11.69 -12.37 9.14
C THR A 79 -11.16 -10.95 8.89
N ILE A 80 -9.85 -10.83 8.68
CA ILE A 80 -9.18 -9.59 8.28
C ILE A 80 -8.41 -9.88 6.99
N GLN A 81 -8.69 -9.17 5.90
CA GLN A 81 -8.12 -9.41 4.57
C GLN A 81 -8.18 -10.88 4.15
N GLY A 82 -9.29 -11.55 4.44
CA GLY A 82 -9.50 -12.98 4.14
C GLY A 82 -8.89 -13.98 5.15
N VAL A 83 -8.01 -13.54 6.06
CA VAL A 83 -7.41 -14.42 7.08
C VAL A 83 -8.39 -14.64 8.23
N PHE A 84 -8.73 -15.91 8.49
CA PHE A 84 -9.58 -16.30 9.61
C PHE A 84 -8.80 -16.39 10.91
N ILE A 85 -9.25 -15.66 11.94
CA ILE A 85 -8.63 -15.66 13.26
C ILE A 85 -9.62 -16.27 14.26
N ALA A 86 -9.39 -17.53 14.64
CA ALA A 86 -10.33 -18.29 15.48
C ALA A 86 -10.47 -17.74 16.91
N ASN A 87 -9.36 -17.32 17.52
CA ASN A 87 -9.38 -16.78 18.88
C ASN A 87 -9.88 -15.33 18.84
N LYS A 88 -11.00 -15.07 19.53
CA LYS A 88 -11.65 -13.75 19.56
C LYS A 88 -10.78 -12.65 20.16
N GLU A 89 -9.97 -12.96 21.17
CA GLU A 89 -9.09 -11.98 21.80
C GLU A 89 -7.95 -11.58 20.87
N ILE A 90 -7.31 -12.57 20.23
CA ILE A 90 -6.28 -12.35 19.21
C ILE A 90 -6.84 -11.55 18.02
N TYR A 91 -8.05 -11.90 17.57
CA TYR A 91 -8.74 -11.16 16.51
C TYR A 91 -8.89 -9.68 16.86
N GLN A 92 -9.35 -9.36 18.07
CA GLN A 92 -9.54 -7.95 18.50
C GLN A 92 -8.21 -7.19 18.61
N GLN A 93 -7.15 -7.85 19.09
CA GLN A 93 -5.82 -7.25 19.17
C GLN A 93 -5.28 -6.92 17.76
N ILE A 94 -5.27 -7.90 16.85
CA ILE A 94 -4.80 -7.72 15.47
C ILE A 94 -5.66 -6.68 14.74
N ARG A 95 -6.99 -6.74 14.87
CA ARG A 95 -7.93 -5.76 14.31
C ARG A 95 -7.58 -4.33 14.73
N THR A 96 -7.31 -4.12 16.01
CA THR A 96 -6.97 -2.78 16.54
C THR A 96 -5.67 -2.26 15.94
N VAL A 97 -4.62 -3.08 15.92
CA VAL A 97 -3.33 -2.72 15.32
C VAL A 97 -3.50 -2.38 13.85
N VAL A 98 -4.25 -3.21 13.12
CA VAL A 98 -4.52 -3.03 11.69
C VAL A 98 -5.27 -1.74 11.40
N GLU A 99 -6.35 -1.45 12.12
CA GLU A 99 -7.13 -0.23 11.93
C GLU A 99 -6.31 1.03 12.22
N VAL A 100 -5.56 1.05 13.33
CA VAL A 100 -4.73 2.21 13.71
C VAL A 100 -3.66 2.48 12.66
N ASN A 101 -2.90 1.46 12.26
CA ASN A 101 -1.85 1.63 11.26
C ASN A 101 -2.43 1.94 9.87
N HIS A 102 -3.63 1.46 9.56
CA HIS A 102 -4.30 1.81 8.31
C HIS A 102 -4.65 3.30 8.22
N LEU A 103 -5.09 3.90 9.33
CA LEU A 103 -5.30 5.35 9.40
C LEU A 103 -4.01 6.14 9.18
N GLU A 104 -2.85 5.55 9.51
CA GLU A 104 -1.52 6.12 9.26
C GLU A 104 -1.00 5.86 7.83
N GLY A 105 -1.78 5.16 7.00
CA GLY A 105 -1.49 4.92 5.58
C GLY A 105 -0.94 3.53 5.26
N TRP A 106 -0.89 2.62 6.23
CA TRP A 106 -0.56 1.23 5.97
C TRP A 106 -1.73 0.51 5.27
N ASN A 107 -1.46 -0.25 4.22
CA ASN A 107 -2.48 -0.99 3.47
C ASN A 107 -2.14 -2.48 3.51
N PRO A 108 -2.49 -3.20 4.60
CA PRO A 108 -2.10 -4.60 4.77
C PRO A 108 -2.65 -5.52 3.68
N THR A 109 -1.84 -6.49 3.33
CA THR A 109 -2.22 -7.64 2.51
C THR A 109 -2.59 -8.84 3.38
N GLU A 110 -3.17 -9.88 2.78
CA GLU A 110 -3.43 -11.16 3.46
C GLU A 110 -2.16 -11.74 4.11
N SER A 111 -1.00 -11.63 3.44
CA SER A 111 0.28 -12.11 3.98
C SER A 111 0.71 -11.35 5.22
N ASP A 112 0.51 -10.03 5.25
CA ASP A 112 0.86 -9.22 6.42
C ASP A 112 -0.02 -9.59 7.63
N ILE A 113 -1.31 -9.87 7.39
CA ILE A 113 -2.21 -10.33 8.46
C ILE A 113 -1.84 -11.73 8.94
N GLN A 114 -1.43 -12.63 8.03
CA GLN A 114 -0.97 -13.97 8.42
C GLN A 114 0.30 -13.89 9.28
N GLU A 115 1.24 -13.02 8.95
CA GLU A 115 2.45 -12.79 9.74
C GLU A 115 2.11 -12.27 11.15
N LEU A 116 1.22 -11.27 11.26
CA LEU A 116 0.74 -10.79 12.56
C LEU A 116 0.05 -11.88 13.38
N LEU A 117 -0.70 -12.77 12.73
CA LEU A 117 -1.36 -13.90 13.39
C LEU A 117 -0.33 -14.92 13.90
N ASP A 118 0.64 -15.25 13.07
CA ASP A 118 1.72 -16.18 13.42
C ASP A 118 2.54 -15.62 14.60
N GLU A 119 2.87 -14.33 14.59
CA GLU A 119 3.55 -13.65 15.70
C GLU A 119 2.71 -13.61 16.99
N ALA A 120 1.39 -13.43 16.89
CA ALA A 120 0.52 -13.40 18.05
C ALA A 120 0.35 -14.79 18.71
N ILE A 121 0.38 -15.86 17.91
CA ILE A 121 0.24 -17.24 18.39
C ILE A 121 1.60 -17.79 18.85
N GLN A 122 2.65 -17.49 18.11
CA GLN A 122 4.01 -17.96 18.33
C GLN A 122 4.98 -16.78 18.21
N PRO A 123 5.11 -15.96 19.26
CA PRO A 123 6.03 -14.84 19.24
C PRO A 123 7.46 -15.34 19.05
N ASP A 124 8.22 -14.68 18.17
CA ASP A 124 9.65 -14.95 18.00
C ASP A 124 10.34 -14.76 19.37
N PRO A 125 11.00 -15.80 19.92
CA PRO A 125 11.63 -15.72 21.22
C PRO A 125 12.67 -14.59 21.34
N VAL A 126 13.34 -14.23 20.24
CA VAL A 126 14.30 -13.11 20.21
C VAL A 126 13.59 -11.77 20.35
N VAL A 127 12.42 -11.64 19.74
CA VAL A 127 11.59 -10.43 19.83
C VAL A 127 10.98 -10.32 21.22
N ALA A 128 10.46 -11.43 21.76
CA ALA A 128 9.91 -11.49 23.11
C ALA A 128 10.95 -11.11 24.18
N GLU A 129 12.17 -11.64 24.09
CA GLU A 129 13.28 -11.31 24.99
C GLU A 129 13.63 -9.81 24.92
N ARG A 130 13.69 -9.23 23.72
CA ARG A 130 13.91 -7.79 23.55
C ARG A 130 12.80 -6.92 24.11
N PHE A 131 11.53 -7.33 23.97
CA PHE A 131 10.41 -6.59 24.56
C PHE A 131 10.49 -6.55 26.08
N GLU A 132 10.79 -7.68 26.73
CA GLU A 132 11.01 -7.76 28.18
C GLU A 132 12.20 -6.91 28.64
N GLU A 133 13.31 -6.90 27.89
CA GLU A 133 14.46 -6.06 28.22
C GLU A 133 14.15 -4.56 28.20
N ILE A 134 13.30 -4.11 27.27
CA ILE A 134 12.99 -2.69 27.06
C ILE A 134 11.85 -2.22 27.98
N TRP A 135 10.82 -3.05 28.19
CA TRP A 135 9.55 -2.64 28.80
C TRP A 135 9.17 -3.41 30.06
N GLY A 136 9.82 -4.53 30.38
CA GLY A 136 9.48 -5.39 31.53
C GLY A 136 9.95 -4.88 32.90
N LYS A 137 10.71 -3.77 32.95
CA LYS A 137 11.40 -3.30 34.17
C LYS A 137 10.67 -2.25 35.02
N ASP A 138 9.44 -1.88 34.70
CA ASP A 138 8.70 -0.82 35.44
C ASP A 138 7.55 -1.36 36.31
N ASN A 139 7.71 -2.54 36.93
CA ASN A 139 6.80 -3.05 37.96
C ASN A 139 7.55 -3.45 39.25
N GLU A 140 8.21 -2.49 39.90
CA GLU A 140 8.49 -2.50 41.36
C GLU A 140 8.22 -1.12 41.97
#